data_AF-A0AAW1HSQ2-F1
#
_entry.id   AF-A0AAW1HSQ2-F1
#
_cell.length_a   1.000
_cell.length_b   1.000
_cell.length_c   1.000
_cell.angle_alpha   90.00
_cell.angle_beta   90.00
_cell.angle_gamma   90.00
#
_symmetry.space_group_name_H-M   'P 1'
#
loop_
_entity.id
_entity.type
_entity.pdbx_description
1 polymer ?
#
loop_
_entity_poly.entity_id
_entity_poly.type
_entity_poly.pdbx_seq_one_letter_code
_entity_poly.pdbx_strand_id
1 'polypeptide(L)'
;MLLLRIQALLPILLLGHILSEMKMSDLKYFVGSYTFGNEDVRSKILYQDKYEYSGTNLLGYGDDLHNKSLNPLTTLTGVLAFEVVDEAANSNSGELQLVFTLGKETVIYDLK
;
A
#
# COMPACT_ATOMS: atom_id res chain seq x y z
N MET A 1 10.81 5.33 0.19
CA MET A 1 9.34 5.21 0.27
C MET A 1 8.77 5.23 -1.15
N LEU A 2 8.33 4.08 -1.66
CA LEU A 2 7.75 3.96 -3.00
C LEU A 2 6.23 4.13 -2.88
N LEU A 3 5.67 5.14 -3.54
CA LEU A 3 4.24 5.46 -3.48
C LEU A 3 3.61 5.08 -4.84
N LEU A 4 2.92 3.95 -4.91
CA LEU A 4 2.22 3.52 -6.13
C LEU A 4 0.81 4.08 -6.17
N ARG A 5 0.54 4.94 -7.16
CA ARG A 5 -0.79 5.47 -7.47
C ARG A 5 -1.36 4.72 -8.68
N ILE A 6 -2.47 4.01 -8.50
CA ILE A 6 -3.26 3.45 -9.59
C ILE A 6 -4.36 4.46 -9.95
N GLN A 7 -4.42 4.89 -11.22
CA GLN A 7 -5.39 5.87 -11.73
C GLN A 7 -6.19 5.29 -12.90
N ALA A 8 -7.51 5.35 -12.82
CA ALA A 8 -8.41 5.28 -13.97
C ALA A 8 -9.06 6.67 -14.17
N LEU A 9 -8.94 7.23 -15.38
CA LEU A 9 -9.47 8.54 -15.82
C LEU A 9 -11.02 8.50 -15.96
N LEU A 10 -11.84 9.55 -15.77
CA LEU A 10 -11.88 10.96 -16.25
C LEU A 10 -12.90 11.78 -15.34
N PRO A 11 -13.25 13.07 -15.53
CA PRO A 11 -12.78 14.23 -14.75
C PRO A 11 -13.87 15.12 -14.06
N ILE A 12 -13.39 16.14 -13.34
CA ILE A 12 -13.94 17.51 -13.08
C ILE A 12 -14.17 17.88 -11.60
N LEU A 13 -13.31 18.82 -11.17
CA LEU A 13 -13.44 19.91 -10.19
C LEU A 13 -14.63 19.88 -9.22
N LEU A 14 -14.32 19.93 -7.91
CA LEU A 14 -14.57 21.13 -7.10
C LEU A 14 -13.78 21.11 -5.77
N LEU A 15 -13.07 22.23 -5.52
CA LEU A 15 -12.73 22.88 -4.24
C LEU A 15 -12.19 21.98 -3.10
N GLY A 16 -10.95 22.14 -2.63
CA GLY A 16 -10.28 23.41 -2.37
C GLY A 16 -10.77 24.05 -1.07
N HIS A 17 -10.58 23.39 0.08
CA HIS A 17 -10.52 24.07 1.40
C HIS A 17 -9.96 23.26 2.59
N ILE A 18 -9.44 22.04 2.44
CA ILE A 18 -8.88 21.29 3.57
C ILE A 18 -7.61 20.58 3.08
N LEU A 19 -6.56 20.59 3.91
CA LEU A 19 -5.20 20.07 3.67
C LEU A 19 -4.16 21.14 3.26
N SER A 20 -4.19 22.29 3.94
CA SER A 20 -2.95 22.98 4.30
C SER A 20 -2.55 22.46 5.69
N GLU A 21 -1.30 22.03 5.83
CA GLU A 21 -0.65 21.62 7.09
C GLU A 21 -0.87 20.16 7.56
N MET A 22 -0.37 19.19 6.79
CA MET A 22 0.29 18.04 7.40
C MET A 22 1.77 18.06 7.01
N LYS A 23 2.62 18.40 7.98
CA LYS A 23 4.07 18.39 7.81
C LYS A 23 4.52 16.93 7.84
N MET A 24 5.14 16.47 6.75
CA MET A 24 5.64 15.10 6.56
C MET A 24 6.67 14.63 7.63
N SER A 25 7.07 15.50 8.56
CA SER A 25 8.08 15.23 9.59
C SER A 25 7.60 14.46 10.83
N ASP A 26 6.30 14.24 10.99
CA ASP A 26 5.72 13.79 12.26
C ASP A 26 5.31 12.30 12.28
N LEU A 27 5.40 11.59 11.16
CA LEU A 27 5.17 10.13 11.10
C LEU A 27 6.44 9.37 11.47
N LYS A 28 6.75 9.28 12.77
CA LYS A 28 7.95 8.60 13.31
C LYS A 28 7.74 7.16 13.79
N TYR A 29 6.53 6.61 13.68
CA TYR A 29 6.25 5.25 14.15
C TYR A 29 5.46 4.48 13.09
N PHE A 30 6.19 3.69 12.32
CA PHE A 30 5.65 2.69 11.41
C PHE A 30 5.44 1.41 12.22
N VAL A 31 4.19 0.93 12.27
CA VAL A 31 3.87 -0.34 12.92
C VAL A 31 3.64 -1.37 11.82
N GLY A 32 4.41 -2.46 11.87
CA GLY A 32 4.21 -3.59 10.95
C GLY A 32 2.80 -4.13 11.06
N SER A 33 2.15 -4.37 9.93
CA SER A 33 0.83 -4.96 9.90
C SER A 33 0.91 -6.48 9.72
N TYR A 34 0.06 -7.21 10.45
CA TYR A 34 -0.10 -8.65 10.32
C TYR A 34 -1.58 -8.97 10.18
N THR A 35 -1.91 -9.84 9.22
CA THR A 35 -3.28 -10.31 8.94
C THR A 35 -3.48 -11.69 9.55
N PHE A 36 -4.70 -11.97 10.04
CA PHE A 36 -5.02 -13.21 10.74
C PHE A 36 -6.26 -13.87 10.15
N GLY A 37 -6.05 -14.89 9.34
CA GLY A 37 -7.13 -15.66 8.71
C GLY A 37 -6.94 -15.85 7.21
N ASN A 38 -7.72 -16.76 6.63
CA ASN A 38 -7.69 -17.04 5.19
C ASN A 38 -8.67 -16.18 4.39
N GLU A 39 -9.54 -15.44 5.08
CA GLU A 39 -10.59 -14.60 4.48
C GLU A 39 -10.13 -13.15 4.26
N ASP A 40 -8.98 -12.78 4.82
CA ASP A 40 -8.40 -11.46 4.66
C ASP A 40 -7.57 -11.37 3.37
N VAL A 41 -7.67 -10.22 2.70
CA VAL A 41 -6.75 -9.85 1.63
C VAL A 41 -5.42 -9.43 2.26
N ARG A 42 -4.35 -10.11 1.87
CA ARG A 42 -2.99 -9.84 2.33
C ARG A 42 -2.18 -9.25 1.19
N SER A 43 -1.30 -8.31 1.50
CA SER A 43 -0.39 -7.72 0.53
C SER A 43 1.04 -7.75 1.04
N LYS A 44 1.98 -7.96 0.11
CA LYS A 44 3.41 -7.88 0.37
C LYS A 44 4.16 -7.41 -0.88
N ILE A 45 5.36 -6.91 -0.67
CA ILE A 45 6.32 -6.66 -1.75
C ILE A 45 7.33 -7.81 -1.78
N LEU A 46 7.60 -8.34 -2.96
CA LEU A 46 8.63 -9.33 -3.21
C LEU A 46 9.72 -8.70 -4.08
N TYR A 47 10.97 -8.77 -3.62
CA TYR A 47 12.13 -8.26 -4.34
C TYR A 47 13.05 -9.41 -4.74
N GLN A 48 13.36 -9.51 -6.03
CA GLN A 48 14.18 -10.58 -6.62
C GLN A 48 13.74 -12.00 -6.20
N ASP A 49 12.43 -12.24 -6.10
CA ASP A 49 11.81 -13.49 -5.63
C ASP A 49 12.25 -14.01 -4.25
N LYS A 50 13.00 -13.21 -3.49
CA LYS A 50 13.70 -13.68 -2.28
C LYS A 50 13.39 -12.86 -1.06
N TYR A 51 13.35 -11.54 -1.20
CA TYR A 51 13.20 -10.64 -0.06
C TYR A 51 11.76 -10.17 0.02
N GLU A 52 11.13 -10.45 1.16
CA GLU A 52 9.74 -10.13 1.43
C GLU A 52 9.64 -8.90 2.36
N TYR A 53 8.81 -7.94 1.97
CA TYR A 53 8.49 -6.77 2.77
C TYR A 53 6.99 -6.73 3.03
N SER A 54 6.62 -6.57 4.29
CA SER A 54 5.22 -6.47 4.71
C SER A 54 4.73 -5.02 4.64
N GLY A 55 3.41 -4.87 4.59
CA GLY A 55 2.75 -3.58 4.63
C GLY A 55 2.98 -2.84 5.94
N THR A 56 3.08 -1.51 5.84
CA THR A 56 3.33 -0.61 6.95
C THR A 56 2.12 0.25 7.20
N ASN A 57 1.57 0.21 8.43
CA ASN A 57 0.41 1.02 8.78
C ASN A 57 0.82 2.49 8.98
N LEU A 58 0.19 3.38 8.21
CA LEU A 58 0.33 4.82 8.35
C LEU A 58 -0.63 5.36 9.42
N LEU A 59 -0.17 5.37 10.68
CA LEU A 59 -1.00 5.81 11.80
C LEU A 59 -1.53 7.24 11.59
N GLY A 60 -2.85 7.40 11.74
CA GLY A 60 -3.52 8.70 11.58
C GLY A 60 -3.74 9.12 10.13
N TYR A 61 -3.29 8.34 9.13
CA TYR A 61 -3.60 8.60 7.73
C TYR A 61 -4.94 7.94 7.36
N GLY A 62 -5.94 8.76 7.07
CA GLY A 62 -7.32 8.30 6.86
C GLY A 62 -7.46 7.29 5.71
N ASP A 63 -6.66 7.46 4.66
CA ASP A 63 -6.70 6.68 3.42
C ASP A 63 -5.82 5.42 3.46
N ASP A 64 -5.14 5.13 4.57
CA ASP A 64 -4.37 3.89 4.70
C ASP A 64 -5.29 2.67 4.62
N LEU A 65 -4.95 1.70 3.78
CA LEU A 65 -5.75 0.48 3.58
C LEU A 65 -5.33 -0.68 4.49
N HIS A 66 -4.28 -0.53 5.30
CA HIS A 66 -3.91 -1.59 6.23
C HIS A 66 -4.92 -1.67 7.37
N ASN A 67 -5.28 -2.89 7.75
CA ASN A 67 -6.19 -3.18 8.86
C ASN A 67 -7.57 -2.51 8.72
N LYS A 68 -8.02 -2.29 7.48
CA LYS A 68 -9.38 -1.84 7.21
C LYS A 68 -10.30 -3.04 7.02
N SER A 69 -11.47 -2.96 7.64
CA SER A 69 -12.59 -3.86 7.34
C SER A 69 -13.49 -3.18 6.31
N LEU A 70 -13.92 -3.94 5.30
CA LEU A 70 -14.95 -3.50 4.36
C LEU A 70 -16.28 -4.15 4.71
N ASN A 71 -17.34 -3.36 4.62
CA ASN A 71 -18.70 -3.92 4.63
C ASN A 71 -18.96 -4.63 3.29
N PRO A 72 -19.82 -5.67 3.28
CA PRO A 72 -20.22 -6.32 2.04
C PRO A 72 -20.74 -5.31 1.00
N LEU A 73 -20.39 -5.51 -0.27
CA LEU A 73 -20.80 -4.68 -1.42
C LEU A 73 -20.32 -3.22 -1.37
N THR A 74 -19.37 -2.90 -0.48
CA THR A 74 -18.70 -1.59 -0.47
C THR A 74 -17.37 -1.64 -1.20
N THR A 75 -16.93 -0.48 -1.69
CA THR A 75 -15.61 -0.30 -2.30
C THR A 75 -14.84 0.73 -1.51
N LEU A 76 -13.56 0.45 -1.22
CA LEU A 76 -12.62 1.40 -0.64
C LEU A 76 -11.48 1.67 -1.62
N THR A 77 -11.07 2.93 -1.66
CA THR A 77 -9.88 3.40 -2.37
C THR A 77 -8.97 4.05 -1.37
N GLY A 78 -7.66 3.80 -1.48
CA GLY A 78 -6.70 4.33 -0.54
C GLY A 78 -5.27 3.95 -0.90
N VAL A 79 -4.40 3.98 0.08
CA VAL A 79 -2.96 3.79 -0.05
C VAL A 79 -2.51 2.57 0.72
N LEU A 80 -1.68 1.74 0.08
CA LEU A 80 -0.85 0.75 0.75
C LEU A 80 0.59 1.27 0.73
N ALA A 81 1.13 1.56 1.91
CA ALA A 81 2.52 1.92 2.10
C ALA A 81 3.37 0.69 2.48
N PHE A 82 4.55 0.62 1.88
CA PHE A 82 5.56 -0.39 2.19
C PHE A 82 6.89 0.28 2.48
N GLU A 83 7.55 -0.18 3.53
CA GLU A 83 8.94 0.17 3.78
C GLU A 83 9.85 -0.89 3.16
N VAL A 84 10.71 -0.45 2.25
CA VAL A 84 11.67 -1.29 1.54
C VAL A 84 13.04 -0.61 1.62
N VAL A 85 14.11 -1.39 1.52
CA VAL A 85 15.47 -0.85 1.45
C VAL A 85 15.64 -0.03 0.17
N ASP A 86 16.55 0.97 0.20
CA ASP A 86 16.76 1.88 -0.92
C ASP A 86 17.10 1.17 -2.24
N GLU A 87 17.83 0.06 -2.17
CA GLU A 87 18.12 -0.78 -3.34
C GLU A 87 16.85 -1.33 -3.99
N ALA A 88 15.90 -1.83 -3.19
CA ALA A 88 14.62 -2.32 -3.69
C ALA A 88 13.74 -1.18 -4.23
N ALA A 89 13.84 0.03 -3.67
CA ALA A 89 13.09 1.20 -4.15
C ALA A 89 13.62 1.81 -5.46
N ASN A 90 14.89 1.58 -5.81
CA ASN A 90 15.51 2.14 -7.00
C ASN A 90 14.99 1.50 -8.28
N SER A 91 14.48 2.28 -9.24
CA SER A 91 13.85 1.77 -10.47
C SER A 91 14.76 0.91 -11.34
N ASN A 92 16.07 1.02 -11.21
CA ASN A 92 17.05 0.29 -12.02
C ASN A 92 17.58 -0.98 -11.34
N SER A 93 17.04 -1.32 -10.18
CA SER A 93 17.60 -2.35 -9.29
C SER A 93 16.62 -3.49 -9.15
N GLY A 94 16.81 -4.61 -9.85
CA GLY A 94 16.09 -5.88 -9.67
C GLY A 94 14.56 -5.84 -9.83
N GLU A 95 13.98 -7.00 -10.07
CA GLU A 95 12.52 -7.17 -10.18
C GLU A 95 11.84 -6.91 -8.83
N LEU A 96 10.74 -6.15 -8.87
CA LEU A 96 9.93 -5.84 -7.70
C LEU A 96 8.47 -6.11 -8.01
N GLN A 97 7.84 -6.92 -7.18
CA GLN A 97 6.47 -7.38 -7.37
C GLN A 97 5.60 -7.02 -6.17
N LEU A 98 4.38 -6.56 -6.45
CA LEU A 98 3.31 -6.46 -5.47
C LEU A 98 2.46 -7.72 -5.54
N VAL A 99 2.36 -8.42 -4.43
CA VAL A 99 1.63 -9.68 -4.33
C VAL A 99 0.42 -9.48 -3.44
N PHE A 100 -0.77 -9.78 -3.98
CA PHE A 100 -2.00 -9.89 -3.22
C PHE A 100 -2.39 -11.35 -3.06
N THR A 101 -2.81 -11.75 -1.86
CA THR A 101 -3.27 -13.11 -1.57
C THR A 101 -4.62 -13.05 -0.85
N LEU A 102 -5.58 -13.83 -1.33
CA LEU A 102 -6.88 -14.07 -0.69
C LEU A 102 -7.13 -15.58 -0.66
N GLY A 103 -7.15 -16.18 0.52
CA GLY A 103 -7.24 -17.63 0.67
C GLY A 103 -6.11 -18.37 -0.05
N LYS A 104 -6.45 -19.03 -1.17
CA LYS A 104 -5.50 -19.76 -2.04
C LYS A 104 -5.18 -19.02 -3.33
N GLU A 105 -5.89 -17.94 -3.62
CA GLU A 105 -5.69 -17.16 -4.84
C GLU A 105 -4.59 -16.13 -4.59
N THR A 106 -3.74 -15.96 -5.58
CA THR A 106 -2.66 -14.98 -5.56
C THR A 106 -2.62 -14.26 -6.88
N VAL A 107 -2.55 -12.93 -6.80
CA VAL A 107 -2.38 -12.04 -7.95
C VAL A 107 -1.07 -11.29 -7.75
N ILE A 108 -0.24 -11.30 -8.78
CA ILE A 108 1.08 -10.68 -8.77
C ILE A 108 1.08 -9.55 -9.79
N TYR A 109 1.59 -8.39 -9.38
CA TYR A 109 1.78 -7.23 -10.23
C TYR A 109 3.25 -6.87 -10.26
N ASP A 110 3.83 -6.90 -11.45
CA ASP A 110 5.21 -6.43 -11.67
C ASP A 110 5.22 -4.91 -11.61
N LEU A 111 6.01 -4.37 -10.70
CA LEU A 111 6.17 -2.92 -10.50
C LEU A 111 7.36 -2.38 -11.30
N LYS A 112 8.34 -3.24 -11.61
CA LYS A 112 9.49 -3.01 -12.47
C LYS A 112 10.22 -4.32 -12.78
#